data_AF-A0A1V3II02-F1
#
_entry.id   AF-A0A1V3II02-F1
#
_cell.length_a   1.000
_cell.length_b   1.000
_cell.length_c   1.000
_cell.angle_alpha   90.00
_cell.angle_beta   90.00
_cell.angle_gamma   90.00
#
_symmetry.space_group_name_H-M   'P 1'
#
loop_
_entity.id
_entity.type
_entity.pdbx_description
1 polymer ?
#
loop_
_entity_poly.entity_id
_entity_poly.type
_entity_poly.pdbx_seq_one_letter_code
_entity_poly.pdbx_strand_id
1 'polypeptide(L)'
;MKNVLKVTALSVGIALASGFAAADENIAFINAGYLFQNHPDRQAIADKLDAELKPTADKLAASKKEIDNKIAASRKKVEAKVEALRKDAPRLRQAEIQKREEEINKFGANEEAALTKLMQEQDKKVAEFQEESDKRQTEARAKLLESIQVATNNVAKAKGYTYVLDANSVVFAVEGKDITEEVLKSIPVTEKATAPAKTEEKK
;
A
#
# COMPACT_ATOMS: atom_id res chain seq x y z
N MET A 1 20.68 96.18 -31.08
CA MET A 1 19.46 95.60 -30.47
C MET A 1 19.22 94.27 -31.19
N LYS A 2 19.60 93.10 -30.63
CA LYS A 2 18.82 92.28 -29.67
C LYS A 2 17.46 91.91 -30.31
N ASN A 3 17.18 90.70 -30.79
CA ASN A 3 17.20 89.43 -30.06
C ASN A 3 17.28 88.16 -30.95
N VAL A 4 17.86 87.14 -30.34
CA VAL A 4 18.00 85.73 -30.76
C VAL A 4 16.65 85.02 -30.62
N LEU A 5 16.21 84.26 -31.64
CA LEU A 5 15.07 83.35 -31.52
C LEU A 5 15.58 81.93 -31.27
N LYS A 6 15.35 81.43 -30.04
CA LYS A 6 15.53 80.03 -29.62
C LYS A 6 14.18 79.33 -29.74
N VAL A 7 14.11 78.18 -30.43
CA VAL A 7 13.05 77.18 -30.26
C VAL A 7 13.69 75.79 -30.45
N THR A 8 14.27 75.21 -29.40
CA THR A 8 13.71 74.15 -28.53
C THR A 8 13.58 72.79 -29.25
N ALA A 9 14.58 71.94 -29.02
CA ALA A 9 14.58 70.52 -29.37
C ALA A 9 13.57 69.77 -28.50
N LEU A 10 12.55 69.17 -29.12
CA LEU A 10 11.62 68.26 -28.45
C LEU A 10 12.20 66.85 -28.52
N SER A 11 13.09 66.55 -27.57
CA SER A 11 13.54 65.18 -27.28
C SER A 11 12.39 64.39 -26.68
N VAL A 12 11.68 63.62 -27.52
CA VAL A 12 10.73 62.60 -27.07
C VAL A 12 11.55 61.44 -26.50
N GLY A 13 11.89 61.52 -25.22
CA GLY A 13 12.40 60.39 -24.45
C GLY A 13 11.26 59.43 -24.17
N ILE A 14 11.17 58.35 -24.94
CA ILE A 14 10.38 57.18 -24.54
C ILE A 14 11.08 56.59 -23.31
N ALA A 15 10.55 56.92 -22.13
CA ALA A 15 10.96 56.29 -20.90
C ALA A 15 10.56 54.81 -20.96
N LEU A 16 11.55 53.95 -21.15
CA LEU A 16 11.47 52.51 -20.85
C LEU A 16 11.30 52.35 -19.34
N ALA A 17 10.10 52.59 -18.83
CA ALA A 17 9.70 52.12 -17.51
C ALA A 17 9.28 50.65 -17.64
N SER A 18 10.24 49.79 -17.98
CA SER A 18 10.16 48.35 -17.74
C SER A 18 10.33 48.14 -16.24
N GLY A 19 9.34 48.57 -15.45
CA GLY A 19 9.22 48.13 -14.08
C GLY A 19 9.09 46.62 -14.12
N PHE A 20 10.17 45.92 -13.76
CA PHE A 20 10.08 44.52 -13.39
C PHE A 20 9.08 44.47 -12.23
N ALA A 21 7.85 44.05 -12.51
CA ALA A 21 6.96 43.58 -11.47
C ALA A 21 7.64 42.32 -10.92
N ALA A 22 8.44 42.49 -9.86
CA ALA A 22 8.76 41.38 -8.98
C ALA A 22 7.41 40.92 -8.45
N ALA A 23 6.86 39.87 -9.05
CA ALA A 23 5.67 39.23 -8.54
C ALA A 23 6.00 38.81 -7.11
N ASP A 24 5.34 39.40 -6.13
CA ASP A 24 5.49 39.03 -4.73
C ASP A 24 5.09 37.55 -4.61
N GLU A 25 6.08 36.66 -4.50
CA GLU A 25 5.84 35.22 -4.49
C GLU A 25 5.15 34.85 -3.18
N ASN A 26 3.84 34.64 -3.26
CA ASN A 26 3.07 34.22 -2.09
C ASN A 26 3.24 32.72 -1.89
N ILE A 27 4.25 32.36 -1.09
CA ILE A 27 4.56 30.97 -0.75
C ILE A 27 3.80 30.58 0.53
N ALA A 28 3.19 29.40 0.53
CA ALA A 28 2.64 28.73 1.72
C ALA A 28 3.36 27.40 1.95
N PHE A 29 3.08 26.76 3.09
CA PHE A 29 3.50 25.39 3.33
C PHE A 29 2.40 24.56 3.99
N ILE A 30 2.48 23.25 3.81
CA ILE A 30 1.63 22.25 4.45
C ILE A 30 2.47 21.15 5.08
N ASN A 31 1.94 20.48 6.10
CA ASN A 31 2.50 19.24 6.59
C ASN A 31 1.77 18.05 5.96
N ALA A 32 2.31 17.49 4.87
CA ALA A 32 1.67 16.37 4.18
C ALA A 32 1.57 15.11 5.06
N GLY A 33 2.56 14.90 5.94
CA GLY A 33 2.56 13.79 6.89
C GLY A 33 1.40 13.87 7.90
N TYR A 34 1.13 15.07 8.41
CA TYR A 34 0.00 15.33 9.31
C TYR A 34 -1.34 15.21 8.58
N LEU A 35 -1.44 15.76 7.37
CA LEU A 35 -2.66 15.66 6.55
C LEU A 35 -3.01 14.21 6.23
N PHE A 36 -2.02 13.39 5.86
CA PHE A 36 -2.22 11.98 5.61
C PHE A 36 -2.65 11.22 6.87
N GLN A 37 -2.02 11.50 8.01
CA GLN A 37 -2.35 10.83 9.27
C GLN A 37 -3.76 11.14 9.76
N ASN A 38 -4.20 12.39 9.60
CA ASN A 38 -5.51 12.89 10.01
C ASN A 38 -6.55 12.86 8.87
N HIS A 39 -6.24 12.24 7.73
CA HIS A 39 -7.14 12.22 6.59
C HIS A 39 -8.49 11.57 6.96
N PRO A 40 -9.64 12.18 6.64
CA PRO A 40 -10.95 11.69 7.06
C PRO A 40 -11.26 10.28 6.58
N ASP A 41 -10.93 9.96 5.32
CA ASP A 41 -11.20 8.64 4.74
C ASP A 41 -10.19 7.54 5.13
N ARG A 42 -9.14 7.87 5.91
CA ARG A 42 -8.05 6.93 6.20
C ARG A 42 -8.57 5.66 6.88
N GLN A 43 -9.44 5.83 7.88
CA GLN A 43 -10.00 4.70 8.62
C GLN A 43 -10.91 3.87 7.71
N ALA A 44 -11.80 4.51 6.95
CA ALA A 44 -12.71 3.81 6.05
C ALA A 44 -11.96 3.00 4.98
N ILE A 45 -10.88 3.56 4.43
CA ILE A 45 -10.02 2.87 3.47
C ILE A 45 -9.25 1.71 4.11
N ALA A 46 -8.77 1.88 5.35
CA ALA A 46 -8.13 0.80 6.09
C ALA A 46 -9.10 -0.36 6.37
N ASP A 47 -10.32 -0.05 6.82
CA ASP A 47 -11.36 -1.06 7.09
C ASP A 47 -11.77 -1.79 5.80
N LYS A 48 -11.85 -1.08 4.67
CA LYS A 48 -12.13 -1.65 3.35
C LYS A 48 -11.01 -2.58 2.87
N LEU A 49 -9.75 -2.16 3.03
CA LEU A 49 -8.59 -2.99 2.72
C LEU A 49 -8.58 -4.26 3.58
N ASP A 50 -8.83 -4.15 4.88
CA ASP A 50 -8.92 -5.32 5.77
C ASP A 50 -10.04 -6.26 5.33
N ALA A 51 -11.24 -5.73 5.04
CA ALA A 51 -12.37 -6.52 4.57
C ALA A 51 -12.10 -7.21 3.22
N GLU A 52 -11.35 -6.58 2.31
CA GLU A 52 -10.97 -7.17 1.02
C GLU A 52 -9.89 -8.25 1.16
N LEU A 53 -8.91 -8.06 2.05
CA LEU A 53 -7.73 -8.92 2.16
C LEU A 53 -7.90 -10.06 3.18
N LYS A 54 -8.69 -9.86 4.24
CA LYS A 54 -8.90 -10.82 5.33
C LYS A 54 -9.44 -12.18 4.85
N PRO A 55 -10.45 -12.28 3.97
CA PRO A 55 -10.94 -13.58 3.51
C PRO A 55 -9.87 -14.40 2.79
N THR A 56 -9.03 -13.73 2.01
CA THR A 56 -7.93 -14.37 1.29
C THR A 56 -6.84 -14.79 2.28
N ALA A 57 -6.47 -13.94 3.24
CA ALA A 57 -5.54 -14.28 4.30
C ALA A 57 -6.00 -15.51 5.11
N ASP A 58 -7.28 -15.55 5.51
CA ASP A 58 -7.88 -16.66 6.24
C ASP A 58 -7.85 -17.96 5.41
N LYS A 59 -8.14 -17.87 4.11
CA LYS A 59 -8.06 -19.01 3.19
C LYS A 59 -6.63 -19.53 3.04
N LEU A 60 -5.65 -18.65 2.94
CA LEU A 60 -4.23 -19.04 2.88
C LEU A 60 -3.77 -19.70 4.18
N ALA A 61 -4.21 -19.18 5.34
CA ALA A 61 -3.91 -19.76 6.65
C ALA A 61 -4.53 -21.15 6.82
N ALA A 62 -5.79 -21.32 6.40
CA ALA A 62 -6.48 -22.61 6.39
C ALA A 62 -5.77 -23.61 5.46
N SER A 63 -5.43 -23.20 4.24
CA SER A 63 -4.69 -24.02 3.27
C SER A 63 -3.35 -24.49 3.83
N LYS A 64 -2.59 -23.60 4.49
CA LYS A 64 -1.34 -23.96 5.16
C LYS A 64 -1.55 -25.05 6.23
N LYS A 65 -2.56 -24.89 7.09
CA LYS A 65 -2.89 -25.89 8.11
C LYS A 65 -3.30 -27.23 7.51
N GLU A 66 -4.03 -27.22 6.39
CA GLU A 66 -4.36 -28.44 5.66
C GLU A 66 -3.13 -29.14 5.09
N ILE A 67 -2.17 -28.38 4.55
CA ILE A 67 -0.89 -28.92 4.07
C ILE A 67 -0.11 -29.54 5.23
N ASP A 68 0.01 -28.86 6.37
CA ASP A 68 0.69 -29.39 7.56
C ASP A 68 0.05 -30.70 8.05
N ASN A 69 -1.29 -30.77 8.06
CA ASN A 69 -2.03 -31.99 8.38
C ASN A 69 -1.75 -33.11 7.37
N LYS A 70 -1.69 -32.79 6.07
CA LYS A 70 -1.35 -33.78 5.02
C LYS A 70 0.08 -34.29 5.18
N ILE A 71 1.03 -33.42 5.52
CA ILE A 71 2.43 -33.81 5.80
C ILE A 71 2.46 -34.80 6.97
N ALA A 72 1.81 -34.47 8.09
CA ALA A 72 1.76 -35.34 9.27
C ALA A 72 1.08 -36.69 8.97
N ALA A 73 -0.05 -36.66 8.25
CA ALA A 73 -0.77 -37.87 7.87
C ALA A 73 0.06 -38.75 6.92
N SER A 74 0.75 -38.15 5.96
CA SER A 74 1.61 -38.84 5.01
C SER A 74 2.77 -39.55 5.69
N ARG A 75 3.49 -38.84 6.58
CA ARG A 75 4.57 -39.42 7.41
C ARG A 75 4.07 -40.61 8.23
N LYS A 76 2.92 -40.46 8.89
CA LYS A 76 2.30 -41.55 9.67
C LYS A 76 1.93 -42.76 8.81
N LYS A 77 1.46 -42.56 7.57
CA LYS A 77 1.18 -43.67 6.64
C LYS A 77 2.44 -44.42 6.23
N VAL A 78 3.53 -43.70 5.95
CA VAL A 78 4.82 -44.31 5.61
C VAL A 78 5.35 -45.09 6.81
N GLU A 79 5.38 -44.48 8.00
CA GLU A 79 5.80 -45.14 9.25
C GLU A 79 4.98 -46.40 9.55
N ALA A 80 3.66 -46.34 9.41
CA ALA A 80 2.78 -47.49 9.64
C ALA A 80 3.09 -48.65 8.68
N LYS A 81 3.39 -48.35 7.40
CA LYS A 81 3.79 -49.38 6.43
C LYS A 81 5.16 -49.97 6.74
N VAL A 82 6.12 -49.15 7.16
CA VAL A 82 7.45 -49.60 7.59
C VAL A 82 7.34 -50.51 8.82
N GLU A 83 6.54 -50.12 9.81
CA GLU A 83 6.35 -50.90 11.03
C GLU A 83 5.62 -52.21 10.76
N ALA A 84 4.61 -52.20 9.88
CA ALA A 84 3.92 -53.42 9.43
C ALA A 84 4.90 -54.38 8.74
N LEU A 85 5.75 -53.86 7.84
CA LEU A 85 6.79 -54.66 7.20
C LEU A 85 7.79 -55.24 8.23
N ARG A 86 8.24 -54.46 9.20
CA ARG A 86 9.15 -54.94 10.27
C ARG A 86 8.55 -56.08 11.08
N LYS A 87 7.27 -55.99 11.42
CA LYS A 87 6.54 -57.04 12.15
C LYS A 87 6.32 -58.30 11.33
N ASP A 88 6.05 -58.15 10.03
CA ASP A 88 5.81 -59.27 9.12
C ASP A 88 7.11 -59.93 8.63
N ALA A 89 8.24 -59.20 8.63
CA ALA A 89 9.52 -59.66 8.09
C ALA A 89 9.95 -61.06 8.56
N PRO A 90 9.81 -61.47 9.85
CA PRO A 90 10.18 -62.83 10.30
C PRO A 90 9.33 -63.95 9.68
N ARG A 91 8.18 -63.63 9.07
CA ARG A 91 7.22 -64.57 8.49
C ARG A 91 7.19 -64.53 6.96
N LEU A 92 7.93 -63.61 6.33
CA LEU A 92 7.93 -63.38 4.88
C LEU A 92 9.20 -63.94 4.23
N ARG A 93 9.11 -64.27 2.94
CA ARG A 93 10.29 -64.62 2.14
C ARG A 93 11.05 -63.36 1.72
N GLN A 94 12.35 -63.50 1.46
CA GLN A 94 13.22 -62.38 1.05
C GLN A 94 12.67 -61.59 -0.15
N ALA A 95 12.14 -62.28 -1.16
CA ALA A 95 11.54 -61.64 -2.34
C ALA A 95 10.28 -60.82 -2.01
N GLU A 96 9.48 -61.24 -1.02
CA GLU A 96 8.29 -60.51 -0.58
C GLU A 96 8.67 -59.28 0.26
N ILE A 97 9.73 -59.39 1.07
CA ILE A 97 10.29 -58.26 1.82
C ILE A 97 10.77 -57.18 0.83
N GLN A 98 11.60 -57.55 -0.15
CA GLN A 98 12.10 -56.61 -1.17
C GLN A 98 10.95 -55.92 -1.92
N LYS A 99 9.95 -56.69 -2.36
CA LYS A 99 8.78 -56.10 -3.04
C LYS A 99 8.04 -55.10 -2.16
N ARG A 100 7.84 -55.40 -0.87
CA ARG A 100 7.17 -54.48 0.06
C ARG A 100 8.02 -53.26 0.37
N GLU A 101 9.34 -53.38 0.46
CA GLU A 101 10.26 -52.24 0.61
C GLU A 101 10.18 -51.31 -0.60
N GLU A 102 10.19 -51.85 -1.82
CA GLU A 102 10.02 -51.08 -3.05
C GLU A 102 8.67 -50.36 -3.09
N GLU A 103 7.58 -51.04 -2.70
CA GLU A 103 6.25 -50.44 -2.62
C GLU A 103 6.19 -49.29 -1.59
N ILE A 104 6.85 -49.44 -0.43
CA ILE A 104 6.94 -48.40 0.59
C ILE A 104 7.74 -47.21 0.08
N ASN A 105 8.90 -47.46 -0.55
CA ASN A 105 9.75 -46.40 -1.11
C ASN A 105 9.03 -45.64 -2.22
N LYS A 106 8.34 -46.35 -3.12
CA LYS A 106 7.53 -45.74 -4.18
C LYS A 106 6.35 -44.95 -3.61
N PHE A 107 5.69 -45.48 -2.58
CA PHE A 107 4.62 -44.76 -1.89
C PHE A 107 5.12 -43.48 -1.22
N GLY A 108 6.25 -43.55 -0.51
CA GLY A 108 6.91 -42.38 0.11
C GLY A 108 7.28 -41.31 -0.91
N ALA A 109 7.93 -41.72 -2.01
CA ALA A 109 8.31 -40.80 -3.10
C ALA A 109 7.10 -40.13 -3.76
N ASN A 110 6.00 -40.87 -3.99
CA ASN A 110 4.78 -40.32 -4.57
C ASN A 110 4.11 -39.30 -3.64
N GLU A 111 4.04 -39.61 -2.35
CA GLU A 111 3.50 -38.71 -1.33
C GLU A 111 4.36 -37.45 -1.19
N GLU A 112 5.68 -37.57 -1.14
CA GLU A 112 6.61 -36.44 -1.09
C GLU A 112 6.49 -35.54 -2.33
N ALA A 113 6.38 -36.12 -3.53
CA ALA A 113 6.14 -35.37 -4.76
C ALA A 113 4.81 -34.62 -4.74
N ALA A 114 3.75 -35.23 -4.20
CA ALA A 114 2.44 -34.58 -4.05
C ALA A 114 2.48 -33.42 -3.05
N LEU A 115 3.15 -33.62 -1.91
CA LEU A 115 3.34 -32.58 -0.89
C LEU A 115 4.17 -31.42 -1.42
N THR A 116 5.25 -31.70 -2.16
CA THR A 116 6.08 -30.68 -2.78
C THR A 116 5.28 -29.81 -3.73
N LYS A 117 4.42 -30.41 -4.58
CA LYS A 117 3.53 -29.64 -5.47
C LYS A 117 2.55 -28.75 -4.70
N LEU A 118 1.95 -29.27 -3.63
CA LEU A 118 1.03 -28.49 -2.79
C LEU A 118 1.75 -27.31 -2.11
N MET A 119 2.97 -27.52 -1.62
CA MET A 119 3.77 -26.45 -1.03
C MET A 119 4.12 -25.38 -2.08
N GLN A 120 4.55 -25.78 -3.27
CA GLN A 120 4.84 -24.83 -4.36
C GLN A 120 3.61 -24.02 -4.76
N GLU A 121 2.44 -24.64 -4.86
CA GLU A 121 1.19 -23.95 -5.17
C GLU A 121 0.80 -22.97 -4.05
N GLN A 122 1.00 -23.37 -2.79
CA GLN A 122 0.77 -22.51 -1.64
C GLN A 122 1.72 -21.32 -1.63
N ASP A 123 3.01 -21.53 -1.85
CA ASP A 123 4.02 -20.48 -1.90
C ASP A 123 3.71 -19.48 -3.01
N LYS A 124 3.27 -19.97 -4.18
CA LYS A 124 2.81 -19.13 -5.28
C LYS A 124 1.61 -18.27 -4.87
N LYS A 125 0.59 -18.86 -4.26
CA LYS A 125 -0.60 -18.14 -3.78
C LYS A 125 -0.26 -17.10 -2.71
N VAL A 126 0.69 -17.40 -1.83
CA VAL A 126 1.20 -16.46 -0.83
C VAL A 126 1.89 -15.27 -1.51
N ALA A 127 2.75 -15.54 -2.49
CA ALA A 127 3.44 -14.49 -3.24
C ALA A 127 2.46 -13.60 -4.02
N GLU A 128 1.51 -14.20 -4.75
CA GLU A 128 0.46 -13.48 -5.48
C GLU A 128 -0.38 -12.59 -4.54
N PHE A 129 -0.76 -13.12 -3.37
CA PHE A 129 -1.51 -12.36 -2.37
C PHE A 129 -0.69 -11.21 -1.76
N GLN A 130 0.60 -11.41 -1.51
CA GLN A 130 1.49 -10.36 -1.02
C GLN A 130 1.61 -9.23 -2.04
N GLU A 131 1.85 -9.55 -3.30
CA GLU A 131 1.93 -8.56 -4.38
C GLU A 131 0.61 -7.80 -4.54
N GLU A 132 -0.53 -8.51 -4.53
CA GLU A 132 -1.84 -7.86 -4.62
C GLU A 132 -2.12 -6.97 -3.42
N SER A 133 -1.82 -7.42 -2.20
CA SER A 133 -1.95 -6.64 -0.97
C SER A 133 -1.11 -5.36 -1.03
N ASP A 134 0.16 -5.46 -1.40
CA ASP A 134 1.06 -4.31 -1.51
C ASP A 134 0.59 -3.31 -2.57
N LYS A 135 0.10 -3.82 -3.71
CA LYS A 135 -0.50 -3.00 -4.75
C LYS A 135 -1.74 -2.26 -4.23
N ARG A 136 -2.65 -2.96 -3.55
CA ARG A 136 -3.87 -2.35 -2.99
C ARG A 136 -3.55 -1.32 -1.92
N GLN A 137 -2.57 -1.57 -1.06
CA GLN A 137 -2.10 -0.59 -0.08
C GLN A 137 -1.51 0.65 -0.75
N THR A 138 -0.73 0.46 -1.82
CA THR A 138 -0.15 1.56 -2.59
C THR A 138 -1.22 2.39 -3.28
N GLU A 139 -2.19 1.75 -3.93
CA GLU A 139 -3.33 2.43 -4.57
C GLU A 139 -4.18 3.20 -3.55
N ALA A 140 -4.48 2.60 -2.40
CA ALA A 140 -5.19 3.25 -1.31
C ALA A 140 -4.45 4.47 -0.77
N ARG A 141 -3.14 4.34 -0.56
CA ARG A 141 -2.28 5.45 -0.15
C ARG A 141 -2.22 6.55 -1.21
N ALA A 142 -2.12 6.18 -2.49
CA ALA A 142 -2.09 7.13 -3.59
C ALA A 142 -3.39 7.96 -3.64
N LYS A 143 -4.55 7.33 -3.46
CA LYS A 143 -5.85 8.03 -3.40
C LYS A 143 -5.92 9.06 -2.28
N LEU A 144 -5.44 8.70 -1.08
CA LEU A 144 -5.36 9.61 0.05
C LEU A 144 -4.42 10.80 -0.20
N LEU A 145 -3.32 10.58 -0.92
CA LEU A 145 -2.39 11.65 -1.28
C LEU A 145 -2.96 12.54 -2.38
N GLU A 146 -3.70 11.97 -3.34
CA GLU A 146 -4.36 12.70 -4.41
C GLU A 146 -5.45 13.64 -3.87
N SER A 147 -6.28 13.18 -2.94
CA SER A 147 -7.29 14.02 -2.28
C SER A 147 -6.65 15.18 -1.50
N ILE A 148 -5.54 14.94 -0.80
CA ILE A 148 -4.73 15.99 -0.14
C ILE A 148 -4.22 16.99 -1.17
N GLN A 149 -3.68 16.51 -2.29
CA GLN A 149 -3.15 17.38 -3.34
C GLN A 149 -4.26 18.24 -3.96
N VAL A 150 -5.43 17.66 -4.25
CA VAL A 150 -6.60 18.39 -4.77
C VAL A 150 -7.05 19.45 -3.77
N ALA A 151 -7.18 19.11 -2.49
CA ALA A 151 -7.54 20.04 -1.42
C ALA A 151 -6.52 21.19 -1.32
N THR A 152 -5.23 20.86 -1.32
CA THR A 152 -4.13 21.82 -1.29
C THR A 152 -4.18 22.78 -2.48
N ASN A 153 -4.36 22.25 -3.69
CA ASN A 153 -4.45 23.05 -4.92
C ASN A 153 -5.65 24.00 -4.88
N ASN A 154 -6.78 23.57 -4.32
CA ASN A 154 -7.97 24.41 -4.22
C ASN A 154 -7.76 25.56 -3.23
N VAL A 155 -7.19 25.29 -2.04
CA VAL A 155 -6.83 26.32 -1.06
C VAL A 155 -5.78 27.27 -1.63
N ALA A 156 -4.75 26.73 -2.29
CA ALA A 156 -3.68 27.50 -2.92
C ALA A 156 -4.23 28.51 -3.94
N LYS A 157 -5.08 28.04 -4.86
CA LYS A 157 -5.73 28.90 -5.87
C LYS A 157 -6.66 29.93 -5.26
N ALA A 158 -7.47 29.54 -4.26
CA ALA A 158 -8.41 30.44 -3.61
C ALA A 158 -7.71 31.61 -2.88
N LYS A 159 -6.52 31.36 -2.32
CA LYS A 159 -5.73 32.33 -1.58
C LYS A 159 -4.60 32.99 -2.39
N GLY A 160 -4.46 32.63 -3.66
CA GLY A 160 -3.44 33.19 -4.54
C GLY A 160 -2.01 32.83 -4.14
N TYR A 161 -1.79 31.62 -3.61
CA TYR A 161 -0.44 31.11 -3.37
C TYR A 161 0.18 30.60 -4.68
N THR A 162 1.42 30.99 -4.94
CA THR A 162 2.18 30.59 -6.14
C THR A 162 2.95 29.29 -5.93
N TYR A 163 3.37 29.03 -4.69
CA TYR A 163 4.02 27.78 -4.29
C TYR A 163 3.46 27.29 -2.96
N VAL A 164 3.34 25.97 -2.82
CA VAL A 164 3.08 25.32 -1.55
C VAL A 164 4.22 24.32 -1.30
N LEU A 165 4.95 24.53 -0.22
CA LEU A 165 6.06 23.67 0.19
C LEU A 165 5.59 22.63 1.21
N ASP A 166 6.29 21.51 1.31
CA ASP A 166 6.10 20.59 2.42
C ASP A 166 6.85 21.10 3.66
N ALA A 167 6.27 20.94 4.84
CA ALA A 167 6.83 21.43 6.09
C ALA A 167 8.22 20.86 6.39
N ASN A 168 8.57 19.67 5.87
CA ASN A 168 9.90 19.09 6.07
C ASN A 168 11.02 19.87 5.34
N SER A 169 10.68 20.75 4.38
CA SER A 169 11.66 21.62 3.71
C SER A 169 11.71 23.04 4.29
N VAL A 170 10.87 23.36 5.28
CA VAL A 170 10.74 24.69 5.86
C VAL A 170 11.42 24.74 7.23
N VAL A 171 12.52 25.49 7.32
CA VAL A 171 13.25 25.70 8.59
C VAL A 171 12.61 26.82 9.43
N PHE A 172 12.08 27.85 8.76
CA PHE A 172 11.40 28.98 9.39
C PHE A 172 10.42 29.60 8.38
N ALA A 173 9.25 30.01 8.86
CA ALA A 173 8.29 30.80 8.11
C ALA A 173 7.55 31.75 9.06
N VAL A 174 7.12 32.89 8.53
CA VAL A 174 6.29 33.83 9.30
C VAL A 174 4.89 33.25 9.55
N GLU A 175 4.22 33.72 10.60
CA GLU A 175 2.87 33.29 10.92
C GLU A 175 1.90 33.50 9.74
N GLY A 176 0.94 32.59 9.58
CA GLY A 176 -0.05 32.64 8.50
C GLY A 176 0.40 32.05 7.16
N LYS A 177 1.63 31.50 7.06
CA LYS A 177 2.08 30.75 5.88
C LYS A 177 1.79 29.25 5.95
N ASP A 178 1.49 28.72 7.13
CA ASP A 178 1.01 27.35 7.30
C ASP A 178 -0.48 27.28 6.93
N ILE A 179 -0.81 26.49 5.91
CA ILE A 179 -2.21 26.25 5.49
C ILE A 179 -2.67 24.82 5.81
N THR A 180 -1.91 24.04 6.59
CA THR A 180 -2.18 22.62 6.89
C THR A 180 -3.59 22.41 7.43
N GLU A 181 -3.99 23.15 8.46
CA GLU A 181 -5.31 23.00 9.08
C GLU A 181 -6.47 23.37 8.16
N GLU A 182 -6.25 24.34 7.27
CA GLU A 182 -7.25 24.73 6.29
C GLU A 182 -7.39 23.69 5.17
N VAL A 183 -6.26 23.16 4.70
CA VAL A 183 -6.25 22.07 3.73
C VAL A 183 -6.96 20.87 4.32
N LEU A 184 -6.67 20.47 5.55
CA LEU A 184 -7.31 19.34 6.23
C LEU A 184 -8.84 19.46 6.22
N LYS A 185 -9.37 20.64 6.53
CA LYS A 185 -10.82 20.93 6.51
C LYS A 185 -11.42 20.92 5.11
N SER A 186 -10.62 21.17 4.09
CA SER A 186 -11.06 21.19 2.68
C SER A 186 -10.95 19.83 1.99
N ILE A 187 -10.35 18.82 2.64
CA ILE A 187 -10.28 17.46 2.07
C ILE A 187 -11.70 16.89 1.97
N PRO A 188 -12.13 16.47 0.76
CA PRO A 188 -13.44 15.87 0.60
C PRO A 188 -13.49 14.49 1.27
N VAL A 189 -14.57 14.23 1.98
CA VAL A 189 -14.89 12.88 2.49
C VAL A 189 -15.50 12.09 1.34
N THR A 190 -14.75 11.16 0.77
CA THR A 190 -15.15 10.40 -0.42
C THR A 190 -15.58 8.98 -0.10
N GLU A 191 -15.06 8.40 0.98
CA GLU A 191 -15.47 7.08 1.48
C GLU A 191 -16.25 7.29 2.79
N LYS A 192 -17.58 7.17 2.74
CA LYS A 192 -18.39 7.14 3.97
C LYS A 192 -17.90 5.98 4.83
N ALA A 193 -17.43 6.27 6.05
CA ALA A 193 -17.16 5.26 7.06
C ALA A 193 -18.32 4.28 7.13
N THR A 194 -18.13 3.07 6.63
CA THR A 194 -19.05 1.97 6.89
C THR A 194 -19.03 1.76 8.38
N ALA A 195 -20.12 2.14 9.05
CA ALA A 195 -20.27 1.96 10.49
C ALA A 195 -19.83 0.55 10.86
N PRO A 196 -19.04 0.37 11.93
CA PRO A 196 -18.61 -0.96 12.36
C PRO A 196 -19.85 -1.82 12.53
N ALA A 197 -19.87 -2.95 11.83
CA ALA A 197 -20.95 -3.92 11.93
C ALA A 197 -21.14 -4.23 13.42
N LYS A 198 -22.23 -3.71 13.99
CA LYS A 198 -22.63 -4.02 15.36
C LYS A 198 -22.70 -5.53 15.44
N THR A 199 -21.78 -6.11 16.18
CA THR A 199 -21.85 -7.49 16.61
C THR A 199 -23.14 -7.57 17.42
N GLU A 200 -24.19 -8.14 16.82
CA GLU A 200 -25.40 -8.52 17.54
C GLU A 200 -24.99 -9.58 18.57
N GLU A 201 -24.70 -9.11 19.77
CA GLU A 201 -24.71 -9.92 20.98
C GLU A 201 -26.14 -10.43 21.17
N LYS A 202 -26.40 -11.65 20.68
CA LYS A 202 -27.58 -12.43 21.05
C LYS A 202 -27.48 -12.77 22.52
N LYS A 203 -28.34 -12.14 23.31
CA LYS A 203 -28.67 -12.51 24.68
C LYS A 203 -29.74 -13.60 24.69
#